data_AF-A0A0S7YQ85-F1
#
_entry.id   AF-A0A0S7YQ85-F1
#
_cell.length_a   1.000
_cell.length_b   1.000
_cell.length_c   1.000
_cell.angle_alpha   90.00
_cell.angle_beta   90.00
_cell.angle_gamma   90.00
#
_symmetry.space_group_name_H-M   'P 1'
#
loop_
_entity.id
_entity.type
_entity.pdbx_description
1 polymer ?
#
loop_
_entity_poly.entity_id
_entity_poly.type
_entity_poly.pdbx_seq_one_letter_code
_entity_poly.pdbx_strand_id
1 'polypeptide(L)'
;MVDRQKAAANRKCTGTSVLVTGGGGFLGQAIVRRLSEKGERVCSFSRRSHPQLIRMGTEQIQGDLSDARAVLRACEGKQVVYHTAAKAGVWGRFEDFYRTNVLGTRNVIAACKAAGVQRLIYTSSPSVIFDGSDMEGVDESAPYPRHFHSAYPRTKAMAEMEVVAAAGEGLCTVILRPHLIWGPGDPHFAPRIIARAKRIRRVGDGNNRVDTIYIDNAADAHLLAAERLATRPELSGRIYFISQDDPIPVWDMVDAILASAGLPPISGSVSPTVAYLAGGILEIAYKTLRLKGEPPMTRFLARELATAHWFDIRAARRDLGYDPRVSTAEGLRRLAAWLQNDYRRPHRPA
;
A
#
# COMPACT_ATOMS: atom_id res chain seq x y z
N MET A 1 48.92 5.73 -3.52
CA MET A 1 47.64 6.09 -2.86
C MET A 1 46.61 6.69 -3.83
N VAL A 2 47.01 7.30 -4.94
CA VAL A 2 46.11 7.90 -5.95
C VAL A 2 45.40 6.86 -6.84
N ASP A 3 45.99 5.68 -7.05
CA ASP A 3 45.40 4.65 -7.92
C ASP A 3 44.26 3.82 -7.29
N ARG A 4 44.19 3.75 -5.96
CA ARG A 4 43.06 3.08 -5.27
C ARG A 4 41.78 3.92 -5.27
N GLN A 5 41.88 5.25 -5.40
CA GLN A 5 40.72 6.14 -5.51
C GLN A 5 40.13 6.19 -6.93
N LYS A 6 40.94 6.02 -7.98
CA LYS A 6 40.43 5.87 -9.36
C LYS A 6 39.76 4.50 -9.61
N ALA A 7 40.18 3.45 -8.92
CA ALA A 7 39.55 2.12 -9.01
C ALA A 7 38.15 2.05 -8.36
N ALA A 8 37.82 2.93 -7.43
CA ALA A 8 36.48 3.01 -6.83
C ALA A 8 35.47 3.75 -7.71
N ALA A 9 35.93 4.65 -8.58
CA ALA A 9 35.08 5.47 -9.47
C ALA A 9 34.67 4.78 -10.78
N ASN A 10 35.18 3.57 -11.05
CA ASN A 10 34.94 2.85 -12.31
C ASN A 10 34.30 1.47 -12.14
N ARG A 11 33.62 1.20 -11.01
CA ARG A 11 32.62 0.13 -11.00
C ARG A 11 31.49 0.59 -11.91
N LYS A 12 31.45 0.07 -13.15
CA LYS A 12 30.21 0.04 -13.94
C LYS A 12 29.12 -0.44 -12.98
N CYS A 13 28.23 0.46 -12.57
CA CYS A 13 27.14 0.12 -11.68
C CYS A 13 26.19 -0.77 -12.49
N THR A 14 26.28 -2.08 -12.28
CA THR A 14 25.54 -3.11 -13.03
C THR A 14 24.08 -3.24 -12.60
N GLY A 15 23.63 -2.47 -11.60
CA GLY A 15 22.25 -2.49 -11.12
C GLY A 15 21.25 -1.88 -12.12
N THR A 16 20.08 -2.53 -12.19
CA THR A 16 18.85 -2.07 -12.84
C THR A 16 18.51 -0.65 -12.36
N SER A 17 18.21 0.22 -13.30
CA SER A 17 17.75 1.59 -12.99
C SER A 17 16.26 1.55 -12.67
N VAL A 18 15.87 1.94 -11.46
CA VAL A 18 14.48 1.81 -10.99
C VAL A 18 13.94 3.12 -10.43
N LEU A 19 12.64 3.35 -10.65
CA LEU A 19 11.90 4.45 -10.05
C LEU A 19 10.88 3.90 -9.06
N VAL A 20 10.79 4.49 -7.88
CA VAL A 20 9.72 4.23 -6.92
C VAL A 20 8.93 5.52 -6.72
N THR A 21 7.76 5.63 -7.34
CA THR A 21 6.86 6.75 -7.03
C THR A 21 6.28 6.53 -5.63
N GLY A 22 6.28 7.55 -4.78
CA GLY A 22 5.88 7.39 -3.38
C GLY A 22 6.91 6.63 -2.56
N GLY A 23 8.18 6.61 -2.98
CA GLY A 23 9.28 5.98 -2.25
C GLY A 23 9.49 6.55 -0.83
N GLY A 24 8.95 7.73 -0.53
CA GLY A 24 8.90 8.29 0.83
C GLY A 24 7.72 7.82 1.70
N GLY A 25 6.78 7.05 1.15
CA GLY A 25 5.66 6.45 1.89
C GLY A 25 6.06 5.14 2.57
N PHE A 26 5.14 4.54 3.34
CA PHE A 26 5.42 3.34 4.14
C PHE A 26 5.90 2.15 3.29
N LEU A 27 5.08 1.70 2.34
CA LEU A 27 5.45 0.64 1.39
C LEU A 27 6.60 1.04 0.48
N GLY A 28 6.58 2.27 -0.04
CA GLY A 28 7.62 2.77 -0.94
C GLY A 28 9.02 2.74 -0.32
N GLN A 29 9.15 3.13 0.96
CA GLN A 29 10.43 3.06 1.68
C GLN A 29 10.92 1.63 1.85
N ALA A 30 10.02 0.69 2.14
CA ALA A 30 10.37 -0.72 2.26
C ALA A 30 10.87 -1.27 0.91
N ILE A 31 10.21 -0.94 -0.19
CA ILE A 31 10.65 -1.31 -1.55
C ILE A 31 12.00 -0.68 -1.88
N VAL A 32 12.17 0.62 -1.63
CA VAL A 32 13.46 1.31 -1.83
C VAL A 32 14.57 0.61 -1.05
N ARG A 33 14.34 0.27 0.22
CA ARG A 33 15.32 -0.44 1.04
C ARG A 33 15.71 -1.78 0.44
N ARG A 34 14.73 -2.62 0.07
CA ARG A 34 14.99 -3.94 -0.53
C ARG A 34 15.74 -3.84 -1.85
N LEU A 35 15.39 -2.87 -2.70
CA LEU A 35 16.07 -2.64 -3.98
C LEU A 35 17.52 -2.16 -3.77
N SER A 36 17.75 -1.26 -2.82
CA SER A 36 19.11 -0.81 -2.46
C SER A 36 19.96 -1.94 -1.87
N GLU A 37 19.38 -2.81 -1.01
CA GLU A 37 20.05 -4.01 -0.49
C GLU A 37 20.46 -4.99 -1.61
N LYS A 38 19.70 -5.03 -2.71
CA LYS A 38 20.03 -5.82 -3.92
C LYS A 38 21.06 -5.13 -4.84
N GLY A 39 21.50 -3.92 -4.53
CA GLY A 39 22.45 -3.16 -5.35
C GLY A 39 21.85 -2.48 -6.58
N GLU A 40 20.52 -2.31 -6.62
CA GLU A 40 19.83 -1.61 -7.70
C GLU A 40 20.05 -0.10 -7.63
N ARG A 41 19.93 0.60 -8.77
CA ARG A 41 20.02 2.06 -8.82
C ARG A 41 18.65 2.68 -8.61
N VAL A 42 18.33 2.95 -7.35
CA VAL A 42 17.01 3.40 -6.92
C VAL A 42 16.89 4.92 -6.93
N CYS A 43 15.85 5.41 -7.60
CA CYS A 43 15.38 6.78 -7.52
C CYS A 43 13.96 6.82 -6.96
N SER A 44 13.68 7.74 -6.04
CA SER A 44 12.35 7.96 -5.48
C SER A 44 11.73 9.23 -6.06
N PHE A 45 10.48 9.15 -6.49
CA PHE A 45 9.69 10.31 -6.91
C PHE A 45 8.60 10.60 -5.88
N SER A 46 8.66 11.75 -5.20
CA SER A 46 7.72 12.11 -4.14
C SER A 46 7.49 13.62 -4.10
N ARG A 47 6.38 14.08 -3.51
CA ARG A 47 6.04 15.52 -3.42
C ARG A 47 7.01 16.32 -2.55
N ARG A 48 7.78 15.66 -1.70
CA ARG A 48 8.72 16.26 -0.75
C ARG A 48 9.97 15.38 -0.69
N SER A 49 11.07 15.96 -0.22
CA SER A 49 12.26 15.19 0.15
C SER A 49 12.04 14.46 1.48
N HIS A 50 12.62 13.25 1.59
CA HIS A 50 12.51 12.38 2.75
C HIS A 50 13.89 12.10 3.35
N PRO A 51 14.20 12.58 4.57
CA PRO A 51 15.52 12.44 5.19
C PRO A 51 16.02 10.99 5.32
N GLN A 52 15.10 10.06 5.55
CA GLN A 52 15.42 8.63 5.62
C GLN A 52 15.98 8.08 4.30
N LEU A 53 15.49 8.55 3.15
CA LEU A 53 15.98 8.14 1.84
C LEU A 53 17.35 8.74 1.54
N ILE A 54 17.61 9.97 2.03
CA ILE A 54 18.95 10.59 1.96
C ILE A 54 19.96 9.74 2.73
N ARG A 55 19.62 9.29 3.94
CA ARG A 55 20.49 8.42 4.75
C ARG A 55 20.77 7.07 4.09
N MET A 56 19.88 6.62 3.20
CA MET A 56 20.06 5.40 2.41
C MET A 56 20.83 5.64 1.10
N GLY A 57 21.28 6.87 0.83
CA GLY A 57 21.94 7.23 -0.42
C GLY A 57 21.04 7.15 -1.66
N THR A 58 19.72 7.18 -1.47
CA THR A 58 18.75 7.07 -2.57
C THR A 58 18.57 8.41 -3.27
N GLU A 59 18.65 8.41 -4.59
CA GLU A 59 18.33 9.58 -5.43
C GLU A 59 16.86 9.97 -5.22
N GLN A 60 16.57 11.27 -5.13
CA GLN A 60 15.20 11.77 -4.96
C GLN A 60 14.88 12.85 -5.96
N ILE A 61 13.79 12.66 -6.68
CA ILE A 61 13.18 13.66 -7.56
C ILE A 61 11.91 14.16 -6.89
N GLN A 62 11.83 15.47 -6.67
CA GLN A 62 10.64 16.10 -6.11
C GLN A 62 9.67 16.48 -7.22
N GLY A 63 8.42 16.08 -7.06
CA GLY A 63 7.37 16.43 -8.00
C GLY A 63 6.00 15.88 -7.60
N ASP A 64 4.97 16.37 -8.28
CA ASP A 64 3.60 15.90 -8.10
C ASP A 64 3.21 14.98 -9.26
N LEU A 65 2.51 13.88 -8.96
CA LEU A 65 2.07 12.95 -10.00
C LEU A 65 1.11 13.58 -11.02
N SER A 66 0.44 14.67 -10.65
CA SER A 66 -0.42 15.44 -11.56
C SER A 66 0.36 16.27 -12.59
N ASP A 67 1.68 16.48 -12.40
CA ASP A 67 2.55 17.13 -13.37
C ASP A 67 3.17 16.08 -14.32
N ALA A 68 2.57 15.94 -15.50
CA ALA A 68 3.01 14.97 -16.51
C ALA A 68 4.49 15.16 -16.93
N ARG A 69 5.00 16.40 -16.98
CA ARG A 69 6.39 16.67 -17.37
C ARG A 69 7.35 16.25 -16.26
N ALA A 70 7.00 16.47 -15.00
CA ALA A 70 7.79 16.00 -13.86
C ALA A 70 7.85 14.46 -13.81
N VAL A 71 6.73 13.80 -14.05
CA VAL A 71 6.67 12.33 -14.09
C VAL A 71 7.48 11.75 -15.25
N LEU A 72 7.42 12.38 -16.44
CA LEU A 72 8.25 11.98 -17.58
C LEU A 72 9.73 12.04 -17.26
N ARG A 73 10.23 13.18 -16.77
CA ARG A 73 11.64 13.33 -16.37
C ARG A 73 12.06 12.30 -15.32
N ALA A 74 11.17 11.93 -14.40
CA ALA A 74 11.47 10.92 -13.40
C ALA A 74 11.60 9.50 -13.99
N CYS A 75 10.91 9.21 -15.10
CA CYS A 75 10.94 7.91 -15.79
C CYS A 75 12.12 7.78 -16.77
N GLU A 76 12.75 8.88 -17.19
CA GLU A 76 13.88 8.87 -18.12
C GLU A 76 15.05 8.00 -17.60
N GLY A 77 15.52 7.09 -18.45
CA GLY A 77 16.63 6.18 -18.13
C GLY A 77 16.30 5.12 -17.06
N LYS A 78 15.01 4.91 -16.74
CA LYS A 78 14.55 3.87 -15.81
C LYS A 78 14.05 2.65 -16.58
N GLN A 79 14.38 1.46 -16.08
CA GLN A 79 13.95 0.18 -16.66
C GLN A 79 12.67 -0.33 -15.99
N VAL A 80 12.49 -0.04 -14.70
CA VAL A 80 11.34 -0.48 -13.91
C VAL A 80 10.77 0.69 -13.13
N VAL A 81 9.44 0.79 -13.11
CA VAL A 81 8.71 1.73 -12.25
C VAL A 81 7.86 0.94 -11.26
N TYR A 82 8.07 1.19 -9.97
CA TYR A 82 7.20 0.76 -8.89
C TYR A 82 6.26 1.93 -8.54
N HIS A 83 5.00 1.80 -8.90
CA HIS A 83 4.00 2.84 -8.69
C HIS A 83 3.22 2.60 -7.39
N THR A 84 3.76 3.09 -6.27
CA THR A 84 3.17 2.95 -4.93
C THR A 84 2.51 4.23 -4.42
N ALA A 85 2.70 5.36 -5.11
CA ALA A 85 2.12 6.64 -4.71
C ALA A 85 0.61 6.66 -4.99
N ALA A 86 -0.17 6.88 -3.93
CA ALA A 86 -1.60 7.11 -3.99
C ALA A 86 -2.03 8.02 -2.84
N LYS A 87 -3.17 8.69 -3.00
CA LYS A 87 -3.93 9.24 -1.87
C LYS A 87 -4.81 8.12 -1.32
N ALA A 88 -4.46 7.60 -0.15
CA ALA A 88 -5.26 6.66 0.63
C ALA A 88 -6.16 7.39 1.64
N GLY A 89 -7.24 6.74 2.06
CA GLY A 89 -8.14 7.26 3.09
C GLY A 89 -9.59 6.87 2.88
N VAL A 90 -10.38 6.93 3.95
CA VAL A 90 -11.81 6.56 3.94
C VAL A 90 -12.74 7.77 3.78
N TRP A 91 -12.17 8.98 3.75
CA TRP A 91 -12.91 10.23 3.71
C TRP A 91 -12.14 11.33 2.98
N GLY A 92 -12.86 12.23 2.30
CA GLY A 92 -12.29 13.36 1.58
C GLY A 92 -13.03 13.68 0.28
N ARG A 93 -12.58 14.72 -0.43
CA ARG A 93 -13.14 15.14 -1.70
C ARG A 93 -12.73 14.15 -2.79
N PHE A 94 -13.70 13.69 -3.60
CA PHE A 94 -13.45 12.80 -4.73
C PHE A 94 -12.34 13.32 -5.65
N GLU A 95 -12.36 14.62 -5.96
CA GLU A 95 -11.38 15.27 -6.85
C GLU A 95 -9.93 15.07 -6.38
N ASP A 96 -9.67 15.13 -5.07
CA ASP A 96 -8.32 14.92 -4.55
C ASP A 96 -7.83 13.50 -4.79
N PHE A 97 -8.72 12.52 -4.61
CA PHE A 97 -8.42 11.11 -4.89
C PHE A 97 -8.24 10.89 -6.38
N TYR A 98 -9.12 11.45 -7.21
CA TYR A 98 -9.06 11.32 -8.67
C TYR A 98 -7.78 11.90 -9.24
N ARG A 99 -7.41 13.12 -8.81
CA ARG A 99 -6.19 13.80 -9.27
C ARG A 99 -4.92 13.00 -8.97
N THR A 100 -4.79 12.44 -7.77
CA THR A 100 -3.59 11.66 -7.41
C THR A 100 -3.65 10.23 -7.95
N ASN A 101 -4.77 9.52 -7.76
CA ASN A 101 -4.86 8.09 -8.04
C ASN A 101 -5.12 7.81 -9.52
N VAL A 102 -5.97 8.57 -10.20
CA VAL A 102 -6.34 8.30 -11.60
C VAL A 102 -5.44 9.09 -12.54
N LEU A 103 -5.47 10.43 -12.45
CA LEU A 103 -4.65 11.28 -13.32
C LEU A 103 -3.15 11.03 -13.10
N GLY A 104 -2.73 10.85 -11.85
CA GLY A 104 -1.35 10.49 -11.53
C GLY A 104 -0.92 9.17 -12.15
N THR A 105 -1.75 8.12 -12.08
CA THR A 105 -1.46 6.84 -12.73
C THR A 105 -1.44 6.95 -14.26
N ARG A 106 -2.36 7.71 -14.88
CA ARG A 106 -2.33 8.00 -16.33
C ARG A 106 -1.02 8.67 -16.75
N ASN A 107 -0.55 9.65 -15.98
CA ASN A 107 0.74 10.30 -16.23
C ASN A 107 1.92 9.32 -16.12
N VAL A 108 1.91 8.42 -15.14
CA VAL A 108 2.94 7.39 -15.00
C VAL A 108 2.91 6.42 -16.18
N ILE A 109 1.75 5.95 -16.61
CA ILE A 109 1.61 5.07 -17.79
C ILE A 109 2.16 5.76 -19.04
N ALA A 110 1.75 7.00 -19.30
CA ALA A 110 2.21 7.77 -20.45
C ALA A 110 3.72 8.00 -20.41
N ALA A 111 4.28 8.34 -19.25
CA ALA A 111 5.71 8.51 -19.05
C ALA A 111 6.49 7.20 -19.24
N CYS A 112 5.97 6.07 -18.75
CA CYS A 112 6.58 4.76 -18.95
C CYS A 112 6.72 4.43 -20.45
N LYS A 113 5.63 4.64 -21.22
CA LYS A 113 5.63 4.42 -22.66
C LYS A 113 6.62 5.35 -23.38
N ALA A 114 6.57 6.64 -23.08
CA ALA A 114 7.42 7.63 -23.73
C ALA A 114 8.92 7.46 -23.42
N ALA A 115 9.26 7.05 -22.19
CA ALA A 115 10.64 6.84 -21.75
C ALA A 115 11.18 5.43 -22.04
N GLY A 116 10.37 4.52 -22.61
CA GLY A 116 10.77 3.13 -22.86
C GLY A 116 10.99 2.31 -21.60
N VAL A 117 10.24 2.60 -20.52
CA VAL A 117 10.24 1.78 -19.30
C VAL A 117 9.75 0.39 -19.65
N GLN A 118 10.51 -0.62 -19.24
CA GLN A 118 10.23 -2.02 -19.62
C GLN A 118 9.10 -2.61 -18.79
N ARG A 119 9.00 -2.24 -17.51
CA ARG A 119 8.08 -2.88 -16.54
C ARG A 119 7.47 -1.85 -15.58
N LEU A 120 6.16 -1.92 -15.39
CA LEU A 120 5.42 -1.13 -14.40
C LEU A 120 4.76 -2.05 -13.38
N ILE A 121 5.19 -1.98 -12.13
CA ILE A 121 4.58 -2.69 -11.01
C ILE A 121 3.65 -1.73 -10.28
N TYR A 122 2.34 -1.98 -10.34
CA TYR A 122 1.32 -1.11 -9.79
C TYR A 122 0.80 -1.64 -8.46
N THR A 123 0.85 -0.80 -7.42
CA THR A 123 0.21 -1.12 -6.14
C THR A 123 -1.25 -0.69 -6.17
N SER A 124 -2.16 -1.65 -6.28
CA SER A 124 -3.60 -1.50 -6.10
C SER A 124 -4.03 -1.83 -4.65
N SER A 125 -5.27 -2.27 -4.44
CA SER A 125 -5.83 -2.62 -3.14
C SER A 125 -7.02 -3.57 -3.32
N PRO A 126 -7.28 -4.49 -2.38
CA PRO A 126 -8.49 -5.32 -2.44
C PRO A 126 -9.79 -4.53 -2.42
N SER A 127 -9.78 -3.33 -1.86
CA SER A 127 -10.94 -2.43 -1.82
C SER A 127 -11.52 -2.09 -3.21
N VAL A 128 -10.77 -2.31 -4.30
CA VAL A 128 -11.26 -2.08 -5.68
C VAL A 128 -12.38 -3.04 -6.08
N ILE A 129 -12.51 -4.19 -5.42
CA ILE A 129 -13.59 -5.16 -5.66
C ILE A 129 -14.63 -5.20 -4.54
N PHE A 130 -14.44 -4.44 -3.45
CA PHE A 130 -15.33 -4.50 -2.30
C PHE A 130 -16.72 -3.92 -2.62
N ASP A 131 -17.75 -4.77 -2.55
CA ASP A 131 -19.13 -4.42 -2.85
C ASP A 131 -20.02 -4.23 -1.60
N GLY A 132 -19.42 -4.40 -0.42
CA GLY A 132 -20.11 -4.29 0.87
C GLY A 132 -20.55 -5.62 1.49
N SER A 133 -20.22 -6.75 0.87
CA SER A 133 -20.45 -8.11 1.38
C SER A 133 -19.16 -8.82 1.81
N ASP A 134 -19.28 -9.99 2.42
CA ASP A 134 -18.14 -10.81 2.85
C ASP A 134 -17.28 -11.25 1.65
N MET A 135 -15.98 -11.02 1.76
CA MET A 135 -14.96 -11.41 0.81
C MET A 135 -14.15 -12.57 1.40
N GLU A 136 -14.65 -13.79 1.21
CA GLU A 136 -14.06 -15.01 1.78
C GLU A 136 -13.38 -15.86 0.70
N GLY A 137 -12.05 -15.88 0.69
CA GLY A 137 -11.26 -16.67 -0.26
C GLY A 137 -11.43 -16.20 -1.69
N VAL A 138 -11.73 -14.92 -1.89
CA VAL A 138 -11.98 -14.32 -3.20
C VAL A 138 -10.67 -14.24 -3.99
N ASP A 139 -10.73 -14.63 -5.27
CA ASP A 139 -9.61 -14.59 -6.20
C ASP A 139 -9.75 -13.45 -7.23
N GLU A 140 -8.79 -13.34 -8.15
CA GLU A 140 -8.71 -12.24 -9.10
C GLU A 140 -9.75 -12.28 -10.22
N SER A 141 -10.62 -13.30 -10.26
CA SER A 141 -11.78 -13.35 -11.17
C SER A 141 -12.92 -12.45 -10.73
N ALA A 142 -12.92 -11.98 -9.47
CA ALA A 142 -13.96 -11.13 -8.92
C ALA A 142 -14.10 -9.81 -9.71
N PRO A 143 -15.33 -9.44 -10.12
CA PRO A 143 -15.56 -8.25 -10.92
C PRO A 143 -15.43 -6.98 -10.08
N TYR A 144 -15.18 -5.86 -10.75
CA TYR A 144 -15.36 -4.55 -10.13
C TYR A 144 -16.84 -4.32 -9.78
N PRO A 145 -17.16 -3.74 -8.61
CA PRO A 145 -18.53 -3.48 -8.22
C PRO A 145 -19.14 -2.35 -9.06
N ARG A 146 -20.46 -2.40 -9.25
CA ARG A 146 -21.21 -1.32 -9.92
C ARG A 146 -21.24 -0.03 -9.11
N HIS A 147 -21.19 -0.15 -7.78
CA HIS A 147 -21.27 0.96 -6.86
C HIS A 147 -20.15 0.89 -5.83
N PHE A 148 -19.49 2.02 -5.60
CA PHE A 148 -18.41 2.12 -4.62
C PHE A 148 -18.86 2.90 -3.39
N HIS A 149 -18.46 2.43 -2.21
CA HIS A 149 -18.83 3.04 -0.94
C HIS A 149 -18.02 4.28 -0.56
N SER A 150 -16.84 4.49 -1.16
CA SER A 150 -16.02 5.67 -0.91
C SER A 150 -15.18 6.05 -2.14
N ALA A 151 -14.59 7.25 -2.13
CA ALA A 151 -13.84 7.77 -3.28
C ALA A 151 -12.53 6.99 -3.54
N TYR A 152 -11.88 6.51 -2.48
CA TYR A 152 -10.63 5.75 -2.59
C TYR A 152 -10.77 4.46 -3.41
N PRO A 153 -11.62 3.47 -3.04
CA PRO A 153 -11.78 2.23 -3.80
C PRO A 153 -12.22 2.51 -5.24
N ARG A 154 -13.11 3.48 -5.45
CA ARG A 154 -13.54 3.90 -6.80
C ARG A 154 -12.36 4.38 -7.64
N THR A 155 -11.56 5.30 -7.12
CA THR A 155 -10.44 5.88 -7.88
C THR A 155 -9.28 4.90 -8.05
N LYS A 156 -9.08 3.97 -7.10
CA LYS A 156 -8.13 2.87 -7.25
C LYS A 156 -8.58 1.86 -8.30
N ALA A 157 -9.88 1.53 -8.37
CA ALA A 157 -10.43 0.66 -9.41
C ALA A 157 -10.26 1.30 -10.79
N MET A 158 -10.60 2.58 -10.93
CA MET A 158 -10.39 3.33 -12.18
C MET A 158 -8.92 3.31 -12.62
N ALA A 159 -8.00 3.57 -11.71
CA ALA A 159 -6.57 3.56 -12.02
C ALA A 159 -6.04 2.15 -12.34
N GLU A 160 -6.56 1.11 -11.68
CA GLU A 160 -6.22 -0.29 -11.98
C GLU A 160 -6.66 -0.68 -13.40
N MET A 161 -7.88 -0.30 -13.82
CA MET A 161 -8.38 -0.53 -15.17
C MET A 161 -7.47 0.12 -16.24
N GLU A 162 -6.95 1.32 -15.97
CA GLU A 162 -6.00 2.01 -16.87
C GLU A 162 -4.67 1.24 -17.00
N VAL A 163 -4.18 0.65 -15.90
CA VAL A 163 -2.94 -0.16 -15.92
C VAL A 163 -3.17 -1.49 -16.65
N VAL A 164 -4.34 -2.10 -16.52
CA VAL A 164 -4.74 -3.29 -17.28
C VAL A 164 -4.84 -2.95 -18.77
N ALA A 165 -5.48 -1.84 -19.14
CA ALA A 165 -5.56 -1.38 -20.53
C ALA A 165 -4.16 -1.11 -21.12
N ALA A 166 -3.27 -0.48 -20.34
CA ALA A 166 -1.89 -0.23 -20.76
C ALA A 166 -1.10 -1.51 -21.07
N ALA A 167 -1.41 -2.63 -20.41
CA ALA A 167 -0.83 -3.93 -20.75
C ALA A 167 -1.26 -4.42 -22.15
N GLY A 168 -2.54 -4.25 -22.49
CA GLY A 168 -3.04 -4.53 -23.84
C GLY A 168 -2.41 -3.64 -24.92
N GLU A 169 -1.90 -2.47 -24.54
CA GLU A 169 -1.22 -1.51 -25.40
C GLU A 169 0.32 -1.66 -25.41
N GLY A 170 0.84 -2.75 -24.84
CA GLY A 170 2.26 -3.14 -24.93
C GLY A 170 3.17 -2.68 -23.79
N LEU A 171 2.68 -1.96 -22.78
CA LEU A 171 3.45 -1.70 -21.57
C LEU A 171 3.40 -2.93 -20.66
N CYS A 172 4.52 -3.57 -20.33
CA CYS A 172 4.47 -4.74 -19.45
C CYS A 172 4.10 -4.32 -18.01
N THR A 173 2.97 -4.78 -17.49
CA THR A 173 2.50 -4.41 -16.14
C THR A 173 2.22 -5.63 -15.26
N VAL A 174 2.37 -5.48 -13.95
CA VAL A 174 1.77 -6.38 -12.95
C VAL A 174 1.10 -5.53 -11.89
N ILE A 175 -0.10 -5.93 -11.48
CA ILE A 175 -0.90 -5.26 -10.47
C ILE A 175 -0.92 -6.10 -9.19
N LEU A 176 -0.63 -5.47 -8.05
CA LEU A 176 -0.68 -6.13 -6.74
C LEU A 176 -1.74 -5.48 -5.85
N ARG A 177 -2.56 -6.28 -5.19
CA ARG A 177 -3.60 -5.85 -4.23
C ARG A 177 -3.19 -6.26 -2.80
N PRO A 178 -2.20 -5.59 -2.17
CA PRO A 178 -1.84 -5.87 -0.79
C PRO A 178 -2.95 -5.46 0.18
N HIS A 179 -3.26 -6.31 1.15
CA HIS A 179 -4.34 -6.05 2.12
C HIS A 179 -3.81 -5.55 3.47
N LEU A 180 -4.21 -4.34 3.90
CA LEU A 180 -3.90 -3.76 5.22
C LEU A 180 -2.43 -3.91 5.62
N ILE A 181 -1.53 -3.22 4.92
CA ILE A 181 -0.09 -3.30 5.19
C ILE A 181 0.24 -2.74 6.58
N TRP A 182 0.96 -3.52 7.40
CA TRP A 182 1.32 -3.14 8.78
C TRP A 182 2.76 -3.53 9.12
N GLY A 183 3.30 -2.95 10.20
CA GLY A 183 4.64 -3.26 10.71
C GLY A 183 5.37 -2.03 11.25
N PRO A 184 6.65 -2.18 11.65
CA PRO A 184 7.49 -1.07 12.12
C PRO A 184 7.49 0.12 11.15
N GLY A 185 7.17 1.32 11.66
CA GLY A 185 7.10 2.55 10.85
C GLY A 185 5.79 2.78 10.12
N ASP A 186 4.76 1.94 10.37
CA ASP A 186 3.40 2.16 9.88
C ASP A 186 2.86 3.51 10.38
N PRO A 187 2.48 4.44 9.48
CA PRO A 187 1.97 5.76 9.86
C PRO A 187 0.46 5.78 10.12
N HIS A 188 -0.27 4.71 9.78
CA HIS A 188 -1.72 4.76 9.66
C HIS A 188 -2.44 3.62 10.36
N PHE A 189 -2.17 2.35 10.08
CA PHE A 189 -3.05 1.28 10.51
C PHE A 189 -2.92 1.00 12.03
N ALA A 190 -1.76 0.53 12.48
CA ALA A 190 -1.50 0.27 13.89
C ALA A 190 -1.62 1.52 14.78
N PRO A 191 -1.07 2.70 14.42
CA PRO A 191 -1.22 3.91 15.24
C PRO A 191 -2.68 4.35 15.40
N ARG A 192 -3.53 4.19 14.38
CA ARG A 192 -4.96 4.57 14.48
C ARG A 192 -5.73 3.67 15.43
N ILE A 193 -5.38 2.38 15.49
CA ILE A 193 -5.94 1.42 16.45
C ILE A 193 -5.51 1.80 17.87
N ILE A 194 -4.20 1.96 18.08
CA ILE A 194 -3.60 2.32 19.38
C ILE A 194 -4.19 3.63 19.91
N ALA A 195 -4.24 4.68 19.09
CA ALA A 195 -4.75 6.00 19.49
C ALA A 195 -6.25 5.98 19.86
N ARG A 196 -7.01 4.99 19.38
CA ARG A 196 -8.44 4.84 19.64
C ARG A 196 -8.78 3.65 20.55
N ALA A 197 -7.80 3.03 21.20
CA ALA A 197 -7.99 1.82 22.02
C ALA A 197 -9.15 1.94 23.04
N LYS A 198 -9.30 3.11 23.67
CA LYS A 198 -10.39 3.37 24.66
C LYS A 198 -11.77 3.62 24.04
N ARG A 199 -11.85 3.85 22.72
CA ARG A 199 -13.06 4.29 21.98
C ARG A 199 -13.55 3.26 20.97
N ILE A 200 -12.69 2.39 20.49
CA ILE A 200 -13.05 1.30 19.58
C ILE A 200 -13.95 0.32 20.33
N ARG A 201 -14.98 -0.16 19.63
CA ARG A 201 -15.85 -1.27 20.06
C ARG A 201 -15.85 -2.31 18.95
N ARG A 202 -15.99 -3.58 19.31
CA ARG A 202 -16.12 -4.66 18.33
C ARG A 202 -17.40 -4.45 17.53
N VAL A 203 -17.34 -4.57 16.21
CA VAL A 203 -18.51 -4.45 15.32
C VAL A 203 -18.90 -5.86 14.92
N GLY A 204 -20.15 -6.24 15.17
CA GLY A 204 -20.62 -7.61 14.94
C GLY A 204 -20.29 -8.57 16.09
N ASP A 205 -20.40 -9.86 15.79
CA ASP A 205 -20.08 -10.96 16.70
C ASP A 205 -18.57 -11.25 16.81
N GLY A 206 -17.80 -10.71 15.86
CA GLY A 206 -16.35 -10.79 15.80
C GLY A 206 -15.79 -12.05 15.15
N ASN A 207 -16.65 -12.86 14.51
CA ASN A 207 -16.22 -14.07 13.80
C ASN A 207 -15.68 -13.78 12.39
N ASN A 208 -15.86 -12.57 11.87
CA ASN A 208 -15.36 -12.17 10.57
C ASN A 208 -13.82 -12.18 10.54
N ARG A 209 -13.27 -12.86 9.53
CA ARG A 209 -11.83 -13.03 9.36
C ARG A 209 -11.23 -11.97 8.46
N VAL A 210 -9.96 -11.67 8.69
CA VAL A 210 -9.13 -10.81 7.86
C VAL A 210 -7.79 -11.46 7.61
N ASP A 211 -7.30 -11.32 6.40
CA ASP A 211 -5.90 -11.61 6.09
C ASP A 211 -5.18 -10.31 5.76
N THR A 212 -4.13 -9.99 6.52
CA THR A 212 -3.40 -8.71 6.41
C THR A 212 -2.06 -8.92 5.72
N ILE A 213 -1.15 -7.94 5.71
CA ILE A 213 0.20 -8.17 5.19
C ILE A 213 1.26 -7.41 5.98
N TYR A 214 2.32 -8.12 6.38
CA TYR A 214 3.48 -7.49 6.98
C TYR A 214 4.30 -6.73 5.93
N ILE A 215 4.78 -5.53 6.27
CA ILE A 215 5.45 -4.59 5.37
C ILE A 215 6.59 -5.19 4.55
N ASP A 216 7.40 -6.06 5.14
CA ASP A 216 8.50 -6.71 4.44
C ASP A 216 8.01 -7.70 3.38
N ASN A 217 6.97 -8.47 3.69
CA ASN A 217 6.38 -9.41 2.73
C ASN A 217 5.70 -8.65 1.59
N ALA A 218 5.06 -7.51 1.89
CA ALA A 218 4.50 -6.63 0.87
C ALA A 218 5.58 -6.10 -0.08
N ALA A 219 6.72 -5.65 0.44
CA ALA A 219 7.83 -5.20 -0.39
C ALA A 219 8.42 -6.35 -1.23
N ASP A 220 8.64 -7.52 -0.63
CA ASP A 220 9.18 -8.70 -1.31
C ASP A 220 8.26 -9.13 -2.48
N ALA A 221 6.93 -9.07 -2.31
CA ALA A 221 5.98 -9.34 -3.40
C ALA A 221 6.15 -8.41 -4.61
N HIS A 222 6.44 -7.12 -4.37
CA HIS A 222 6.66 -6.16 -5.46
C HIS A 222 7.93 -6.48 -6.24
N LEU A 223 9.02 -6.83 -5.54
CA LEU A 223 10.28 -7.21 -6.17
C LEU A 223 10.12 -8.51 -6.98
N LEU A 224 9.47 -9.52 -6.40
CA LEU A 224 9.14 -10.77 -7.09
C LEU A 224 8.31 -10.52 -8.35
N ALA A 225 7.31 -9.64 -8.28
CA ALA A 225 6.52 -9.26 -9.45
C ALA A 225 7.39 -8.68 -10.58
N ALA A 226 8.32 -7.78 -10.27
CA ALA A 226 9.23 -7.20 -11.26
C ALA A 226 10.20 -8.23 -11.87
N GLU A 227 10.74 -9.13 -11.04
CA GLU A 227 11.67 -10.18 -11.46
C GLU A 227 10.99 -11.21 -12.36
N ARG A 228 9.80 -11.63 -11.98
CA ARG A 228 9.03 -12.63 -12.70
C ARG A 228 8.52 -12.06 -14.01
N LEU A 229 7.99 -10.84 -14.01
CA LEU A 229 7.59 -10.16 -15.25
C LEU A 229 8.76 -10.00 -16.24
N ALA A 230 10.00 -9.85 -15.76
CA ALA A 230 11.18 -9.77 -16.63
C ALA A 230 11.50 -11.09 -17.35
N THR A 231 11.17 -12.24 -16.75
CA THR A 231 11.45 -13.57 -17.31
C THR A 231 10.21 -14.23 -17.91
N ARG A 232 9.02 -13.72 -17.60
CA ARG A 232 7.71 -14.25 -17.93
C ARG A 232 6.79 -13.11 -18.41
N PRO A 233 6.95 -12.63 -19.65
CA PRO A 233 6.16 -11.51 -20.18
C PRO A 233 4.66 -11.84 -20.29
N GLU A 234 4.28 -13.13 -20.30
CA GLU A 234 2.89 -13.57 -20.27
C GLU A 234 2.15 -13.21 -18.97
N LEU A 235 2.88 -12.78 -17.94
CA LEU A 235 2.30 -12.24 -16.71
C LEU A 235 1.85 -10.78 -16.85
N SER A 236 2.10 -10.14 -17.99
CA SER A 236 1.67 -8.76 -18.22
C SER A 236 0.14 -8.61 -18.10
N GLY A 237 -0.30 -7.57 -17.39
CA GLY A 237 -1.71 -7.28 -17.14
C GLY A 237 -2.35 -8.15 -16.05
N ARG A 238 -1.61 -9.09 -15.43
CA ARG A 238 -2.13 -9.91 -14.33
C ARG A 238 -2.26 -9.10 -13.05
N ILE A 239 -3.29 -9.44 -12.29
CA ILE A 239 -3.61 -8.91 -10.98
C ILE A 239 -3.34 -10.02 -9.97
N TYR A 240 -2.85 -9.67 -8.77
CA TYR A 240 -2.64 -10.61 -7.69
C TYR A 240 -3.07 -10.04 -6.35
N PHE A 241 -3.82 -10.81 -5.56
CA PHE A 241 -3.94 -10.56 -4.13
C PHE A 241 -2.64 -10.93 -3.41
N ILE A 242 -2.25 -10.11 -2.43
CA ILE A 242 -1.04 -10.32 -1.63
C ILE A 242 -1.39 -10.13 -0.15
N SER A 243 -1.15 -11.16 0.65
CA SER A 243 -1.50 -11.22 2.08
C SER A 243 -0.58 -12.20 2.84
N GLN A 244 -0.79 -12.38 4.14
CA GLN A 244 -0.03 -13.33 4.98
C GLN A 244 -0.40 -14.79 4.72
N ASP A 245 -1.49 -15.07 4.00
CA ASP A 245 -2.07 -16.42 3.89
C ASP A 245 -2.45 -16.99 5.26
N ASP A 246 -2.84 -16.11 6.17
CA ASP A 246 -3.09 -16.38 7.58
C ASP A 246 -4.37 -15.65 8.04
N PRO A 247 -5.55 -16.07 7.55
CA PRO A 247 -6.81 -15.42 7.88
C PRO A 247 -7.20 -15.66 9.34
N ILE A 248 -7.17 -14.60 10.14
CA ILE A 248 -7.51 -14.59 11.56
C ILE A 248 -8.72 -13.70 11.84
N PRO A 249 -9.46 -13.89 12.95
CA PRO A 249 -10.54 -12.96 13.31
C PRO A 249 -10.04 -11.50 13.36
N VAL A 250 -10.82 -10.57 12.80
CA VAL A 250 -10.46 -9.13 12.73
C VAL A 250 -10.08 -8.59 14.10
N TRP A 251 -10.87 -8.93 15.11
CA TRP A 251 -10.67 -8.41 16.46
C TRP A 251 -9.47 -9.04 17.17
N ASP A 252 -9.08 -10.26 16.81
CA ASP A 252 -7.84 -10.88 17.30
C ASP A 252 -6.61 -10.14 16.76
N MET A 253 -6.64 -9.75 15.48
CA MET A 253 -5.58 -8.91 14.90
C MET A 253 -5.51 -7.53 15.58
N VAL A 254 -6.67 -6.90 15.82
CA VAL A 254 -6.75 -5.62 16.53
C VAL A 254 -6.19 -5.74 17.96
N ASP A 255 -6.60 -6.76 18.69
CA ASP A 255 -6.15 -7.01 20.06
C ASP A 255 -4.65 -7.35 20.11
N ALA A 256 -4.12 -8.06 19.10
CA ALA A 256 -2.69 -8.34 18.98
C ALA A 256 -1.84 -7.07 18.71
N ILE A 257 -2.36 -6.13 17.90
CA ILE A 257 -1.73 -4.81 17.71
C ILE A 257 -1.74 -4.01 19.02
N LEU A 258 -2.85 -4.03 19.76
CA LEU A 258 -2.96 -3.34 21.05
C LEU A 258 -1.99 -3.93 22.08
N ALA A 259 -1.90 -5.26 22.14
CA ALA A 259 -0.95 -5.96 23.00
C ALA A 259 0.50 -5.59 22.66
N SER A 260 0.83 -5.41 21.39
CA SER A 260 2.16 -4.93 20.93
C SER A 260 2.51 -3.54 21.47
N ALA A 261 1.51 -2.72 21.81
CA ALA A 261 1.66 -1.42 22.45
C ALA A 261 1.51 -1.45 23.98
N GLY A 262 1.34 -2.63 24.59
CA GLY A 262 1.08 -2.79 26.03
C GLY A 262 -0.32 -2.34 26.46
N LEU A 263 -1.28 -2.32 25.54
CA LEU A 263 -2.67 -1.92 25.81
C LEU A 263 -3.59 -3.15 25.98
N PRO A 264 -4.66 -3.04 26.78
CA PRO A 264 -5.62 -4.12 26.95
C PRO A 264 -6.43 -4.37 25.67
N PRO A 265 -7.03 -5.56 25.52
CA PRO A 265 -7.92 -5.87 24.40
C PRO A 265 -9.17 -4.98 24.41
N ILE A 266 -9.81 -4.87 23.24
CA ILE A 266 -11.06 -4.13 23.08
C ILE A 266 -12.16 -4.74 23.95
N SER A 267 -12.86 -3.89 24.70
CA SER A 267 -14.04 -4.25 25.46
C SER A 267 -15.33 -3.79 24.76
N GLY A 268 -16.37 -4.61 24.86
CA GLY A 268 -17.70 -4.30 24.35
C GLY A 268 -17.85 -4.42 22.83
N SER A 269 -19.10 -4.53 22.40
CA SER A 269 -19.48 -4.64 21.00
C SER A 269 -20.63 -3.70 20.65
N VAL A 270 -20.79 -3.46 19.35
CA VAL A 270 -21.91 -2.75 18.75
C VAL A 270 -22.40 -3.54 17.55
N SER A 271 -23.70 -3.50 17.27
CA SER A 271 -24.23 -4.18 16.10
C SER A 271 -23.74 -3.49 14.80
N PRO A 272 -23.58 -4.23 13.70
CA PRO A 272 -23.21 -3.66 12.40
C PRO A 272 -24.16 -2.53 11.96
N THR A 273 -25.46 -2.69 12.22
CA THR A 273 -26.47 -1.68 11.92
C THR A 273 -26.24 -0.39 12.69
N VAL A 274 -25.95 -0.47 13.99
CA VAL A 274 -25.66 0.72 14.81
C VAL A 274 -24.40 1.42 14.31
N ALA A 275 -23.33 0.67 14.01
CA ALA A 275 -22.09 1.22 13.48
C ALA A 275 -22.33 1.92 12.12
N TYR A 276 -23.12 1.31 11.23
CA TYR A 276 -23.45 1.86 9.93
C TYR A 276 -24.27 3.16 10.02
N LEU A 277 -25.30 3.18 10.87
CA LEU A 277 -26.13 4.37 11.09
C LEU A 277 -25.32 5.51 11.72
N ALA A 278 -24.50 5.21 12.73
CA ALA A 278 -23.60 6.19 13.34
C ALA A 278 -22.61 6.75 12.32
N GLY A 279 -22.07 5.90 11.45
CA GLY A 279 -21.23 6.32 10.33
C GLY A 279 -21.96 7.30 9.41
N GLY A 280 -23.21 7.01 9.01
CA GLY A 280 -24.00 7.89 8.16
C GLY A 280 -24.25 9.27 8.78
N ILE A 281 -24.58 9.33 10.07
CA ILE A 281 -24.80 10.58 10.81
C ILE A 281 -23.51 11.40 10.86
N LEU A 282 -22.39 10.77 11.21
CA LEU A 282 -21.09 11.45 11.29
C LEU A 282 -20.62 11.96 9.92
N GLU A 283 -20.83 11.20 8.86
CA GLU A 283 -20.56 11.64 7.49
C GLU A 283 -21.35 12.90 7.12
N ILE A 284 -22.65 12.93 7.44
CA ILE A 284 -23.50 14.10 7.19
C ILE A 284 -22.99 15.29 8.01
N ALA A 285 -22.78 15.12 9.32
CA ALA A 285 -22.30 16.18 10.19
C ALA A 285 -20.95 16.77 9.73
N TYR A 286 -19.98 15.93 9.36
CA TYR A 286 -18.69 16.40 8.86
C TYR A 286 -18.81 17.16 7.53
N LYS A 287 -19.72 16.74 6.64
CA LYS A 287 -19.98 17.44 5.37
C LYS A 287 -20.70 18.77 5.59
N THR A 288 -21.77 18.79 6.39
CA THR A 288 -22.61 19.97 6.58
C THR A 288 -21.91 21.03 7.42
N LEU A 289 -21.27 20.63 8.52
CA LEU A 289 -20.55 21.53 9.42
C LEU A 289 -19.11 21.82 8.96
N ARG A 290 -18.65 21.22 7.85
CA ARG A 290 -17.29 21.36 7.30
C ARG A 290 -16.20 21.13 8.34
N LEU A 291 -16.40 20.14 9.21
CA LEU A 291 -15.44 19.80 10.26
C LEU A 291 -14.11 19.35 9.64
N LYS A 292 -13.01 19.76 10.27
CA LYS A 292 -11.67 19.34 9.85
C LYS A 292 -11.44 17.88 10.26
N GLY A 293 -10.76 17.13 9.40
CA GLY A 293 -10.36 15.74 9.66
C GLY A 293 -11.35 14.70 9.13
N GLU A 294 -11.16 13.45 9.58
CA GLU A 294 -11.98 12.29 9.17
C GLU A 294 -12.97 11.92 10.28
N PRO A 295 -14.22 11.54 9.94
CA PRO A 295 -15.14 10.95 10.89
C PRO A 295 -14.52 9.73 11.59
N PRO A 296 -14.76 9.52 12.90
CA PRO A 296 -14.24 8.36 13.61
C PRO A 296 -14.86 7.04 13.12
N MET A 297 -16.03 7.10 12.48
CA MET A 297 -16.69 5.99 11.81
C MET A 297 -17.32 6.52 10.52
N THR A 298 -17.18 5.76 9.43
CA THR A 298 -17.88 5.97 8.15
C THR A 298 -18.70 4.73 7.85
N ARG A 299 -19.68 4.82 6.95
CA ARG A 299 -20.45 3.65 6.48
C ARG A 299 -19.55 2.61 5.81
N PHE A 300 -18.52 3.08 5.10
CA PHE A 300 -17.49 2.23 4.50
C PHE A 300 -16.71 1.47 5.58
N LEU A 301 -16.15 2.17 6.58
CA LEU A 301 -15.41 1.54 7.66
C LEU A 301 -16.29 0.59 8.49
N ALA A 302 -17.55 0.95 8.74
CA ALA A 302 -18.49 0.09 9.45
C ALA A 302 -18.72 -1.23 8.71
N ARG A 303 -18.82 -1.21 7.37
CA ARG A 303 -18.92 -2.43 6.57
C ARG A 303 -17.63 -3.22 6.57
N GLU A 304 -16.48 -2.57 6.34
CA GLU A 304 -15.18 -3.24 6.37
C GLU A 304 -14.93 -3.98 7.70
N LEU A 305 -15.29 -3.37 8.83
CA LEU A 305 -15.13 -3.99 10.15
C LEU A 305 -16.17 -5.08 10.45
N ALA A 306 -17.30 -5.10 9.73
CA ALA A 306 -18.39 -6.03 9.95
C ALA A 306 -18.40 -7.24 8.99
N THR A 307 -17.50 -7.25 7.99
CA THR A 307 -17.46 -8.28 6.95
C THR A 307 -16.09 -8.94 6.88
N ALA A 308 -16.04 -10.17 6.40
CA ALA A 308 -14.81 -10.92 6.21
C ALA A 308 -14.02 -10.40 5.01
N HIS A 309 -12.69 -10.37 5.11
CA HIS A 309 -11.77 -9.89 4.07
C HIS A 309 -10.49 -10.71 4.04
N TRP A 310 -10.56 -11.86 3.38
CA TRP A 310 -9.40 -12.69 3.10
C TRP A 310 -9.47 -13.23 1.67
N PHE A 311 -8.32 -13.36 1.03
CA PHE A 311 -8.23 -13.54 -0.41
C PHE A 311 -7.41 -14.78 -0.74
N ASP A 312 -7.71 -15.41 -1.87
CA ASP A 312 -6.91 -16.51 -2.38
C ASP A 312 -5.66 -15.97 -3.07
N ILE A 313 -4.49 -16.31 -2.54
CA ILE A 313 -3.19 -15.88 -3.09
C ILE A 313 -2.48 -16.96 -3.91
N ARG A 314 -3.15 -18.09 -4.23
CA ARG A 314 -2.55 -19.21 -4.99
C ARG A 314 -1.97 -18.77 -6.33
N ALA A 315 -2.58 -17.79 -7.00
CA ALA A 315 -2.05 -17.21 -8.22
C ALA A 315 -0.70 -16.51 -8.00
N ALA A 316 -0.58 -15.69 -6.95
CA ALA A 316 0.67 -15.04 -6.58
C ALA A 316 1.77 -16.07 -6.24
N ARG A 317 1.41 -17.13 -5.52
CA ARG A 317 2.33 -18.24 -5.19
C ARG A 317 2.85 -18.92 -6.45
N ARG A 318 1.96 -19.32 -7.36
CA ARG A 318 2.29 -20.03 -8.61
C ARG A 318 3.10 -19.16 -9.57
N ASP A 319 2.66 -17.94 -9.81
CA ASP A 319 3.18 -17.12 -10.91
C ASP A 319 4.38 -16.28 -10.48
N LEU A 320 4.33 -15.74 -9.26
CA LEU A 320 5.38 -14.86 -8.73
C LEU A 320 6.39 -15.62 -7.86
N GLY A 321 6.05 -16.82 -7.38
CA GLY A 321 6.81 -17.51 -6.33
C GLY A 321 6.70 -16.80 -4.98
N TYR A 322 5.60 -16.07 -4.74
CA TYR A 322 5.37 -15.36 -3.51
C TYR A 322 5.08 -16.33 -2.36
N ASP A 323 5.78 -16.14 -1.23
CA ASP A 323 5.50 -16.79 0.04
C ASP A 323 5.84 -15.82 1.19
N PRO A 324 4.96 -15.62 2.18
CA PRO A 324 5.21 -14.74 3.31
C PRO A 324 6.39 -15.23 4.16
N ARG A 325 7.52 -14.50 4.10
CA ARG A 325 8.75 -14.87 4.83
C ARG A 325 8.70 -14.51 6.31
N VAL A 326 7.91 -13.50 6.66
CA VAL A 326 7.69 -13.06 8.04
C VAL A 326 6.27 -13.43 8.46
N SER A 327 6.15 -14.35 9.41
CA SER A 327 4.84 -14.73 9.96
C SER A 327 4.18 -13.57 10.72
N THR A 328 2.87 -13.66 10.91
CA THR A 328 2.10 -12.67 11.69
C THR A 328 2.66 -12.52 13.10
N ALA A 329 2.97 -13.63 13.78
CA ALA A 329 3.56 -13.62 15.13
C ALA A 329 4.92 -12.90 15.17
N GLU A 330 5.82 -13.19 14.22
CA GLU A 330 7.12 -12.53 14.14
C GLU A 330 6.99 -11.04 13.80
N GLY A 331 6.08 -10.67 12.89
CA GLY A 331 5.78 -9.29 12.54
C GLY A 331 5.29 -8.49 13.75
N LEU A 332 4.38 -9.05 14.55
CA LEU A 332 3.86 -8.43 15.78
C LEU A 332 4.97 -8.25 16.82
N ARG A 333 5.85 -9.23 16.99
CA ARG A 333 7.02 -9.11 17.87
C ARG A 333 7.94 -7.97 17.45
N ARG A 334 8.21 -7.81 16.15
CA ARG A 334 9.00 -6.68 15.60
C ARG A 334 8.31 -5.35 15.79
N LEU A 335 6.99 -5.30 15.59
CA LEU A 335 6.18 -4.10 15.84
C LEU A 335 6.26 -3.68 17.31
N ALA A 336 6.11 -4.62 18.24
CA ALA A 336 6.22 -4.35 19.68
C ALA A 336 7.60 -3.79 20.04
N ALA A 337 8.68 -4.41 19.55
CA ALA A 337 10.04 -3.93 19.76
C ALA A 337 10.27 -2.51 19.17
N TRP A 338 9.67 -2.22 18.01
CA TRP A 338 9.74 -0.90 17.40
C TRP A 338 9.00 0.16 18.25
N LEU A 339 7.77 -0.13 18.69
CA LEU A 339 6.98 0.77 19.54
C LEU A 339 7.70 1.08 20.86
N GLN A 340 8.28 0.06 21.52
CA GLN A 340 9.04 0.27 22.76
C GLN A 340 10.25 1.20 22.57
N ASN A 341 10.92 1.14 21.41
CA ASN A 341 12.06 1.99 21.11
C ASN A 341 11.65 3.41 20.71
N ASP A 342 10.53 3.57 20.02
CA ASP A 342 10.03 4.88 19.58
C ASP A 342 9.47 5.69 20.77
N TYR A 343 8.74 5.05 21.70
CA TYR A 343 8.28 5.66 22.95
C TYR A 343 9.43 6.13 23.87
N ARG A 344 10.63 5.55 23.74
CA ARG A 344 11.84 5.96 24.48
C ARG A 344 12.56 7.16 23.85
N ARG A 345 12.19 7.58 22.63
CA ARG A 345 12.72 8.80 22.03
C ARG A 345 11.77 9.95 22.38
N PRO A 346 12.18 10.93 23.22
CA PRO A 346 11.32 12.07 23.50
C PRO A 346 10.97 12.75 22.18
N HIS A 347 9.67 12.85 21.89
CA HIS A 347 9.16 13.60 20.74
C HIS A 347 9.76 15.02 20.78
N ARG A 348 10.73 15.30 19.91
CA ARG A 348 10.96 16.68 19.46
C ARG A 348 9.87 16.97 18.44
N PRO A 349 8.95 17.90 18.70
CA PRO A 349 8.03 18.35 17.67
C PRO A 349 8.85 18.92 16.50
N ALA A 350 8.44 18.59 15.28
CA ALA A 350 8.91 19.24 14.06
C ALA A 350 8.27 20.63 13.90
#